data_AF-A0A7C4U1W2-F1
#
_entry.id   AF-A0A7C4U1W2-F1
#
_cell.length_a   1.000
_cell.length_b   1.000
_cell.length_c   1.000
_cell.angle_alpha   90.00
_cell.angle_beta   90.00
_cell.angle_gamma   90.00
#
_symmetry.space_group_name_H-M   'P 1'
#
loop_
_entity.id
_entity.type
_entity.pdbx_description
1 polymer ?
#
loop_
_entity_poly.entity_id
_entity_poly.type
_entity_poly.pdbx_seq_one_letter_code
_entity_poly.pdbx_strand_id
1 'polypeptide(L)'
;ALAKAMAAYELTKKIAEINTKACFMEKEREKYLPLVACAHEIAEVASYLAEQAREIEKYSDTLIRRPHSKEGKLKVKERLMESPVFEEVFR
;
A
#
# COMPACT_ATOMS: atom_id res chain seq x y z
N ALA A 1 -3.73 8.71 -8.36
CA ALA A 1 -3.23 7.86 -7.26
C ALA A 1 -2.04 6.95 -7.63
N LEU A 2 -2.01 6.37 -8.85
CA LEU A 2 -1.07 5.31 -9.24
C LEU A 2 0.41 5.56 -8.89
N ALA A 3 0.97 6.71 -9.27
CA ALA A 3 2.37 7.03 -9.01
C ALA A 3 2.72 7.02 -7.51
N LYS A 4 1.81 7.48 -6.64
CA LYS A 4 2.02 7.45 -5.18
C LYS A 4 1.99 6.02 -4.63
N ALA A 5 1.08 5.18 -5.13
CA ALA A 5 1.05 3.76 -4.76
C ALA A 5 2.32 3.02 -5.22
N MET A 6 2.80 3.30 -6.44
CA MET A 6 4.07 2.75 -6.93
C MET A 6 5.26 3.20 -6.07
N ALA A 7 5.33 4.50 -5.71
CA ALA A 7 6.38 5.00 -4.83
C ALA A 7 6.34 4.33 -3.45
N ALA A 8 5.16 4.18 -2.84
CA ALA A 8 4.99 3.46 -1.57
C ALA A 8 5.48 2.00 -1.67
N TYR A 9 5.18 1.32 -2.77
CA TYR A 9 5.63 -0.04 -3.02
C TYR A 9 7.16 -0.15 -3.20
N GLU A 10 7.78 0.75 -3.97
CA GLU A 10 9.24 0.73 -4.14
C GLU A 10 9.98 1.08 -2.84
N LEU A 11 9.44 2.01 -2.03
CA LEU A 11 9.98 2.30 -0.70
C LEU A 11 9.93 1.06 0.20
N THR A 12 8.82 0.31 0.21
CA THR A 12 8.71 -0.91 1.04
C THR A 12 9.65 -2.03 0.59
N LYS A 13 9.99 -2.14 -0.70
CA LYS A 13 11.10 -3.02 -1.13
C LYS A 13 12.43 -2.59 -0.55
N LYS A 14 12.71 -1.28 -0.56
CA LYS A 14 13.99 -0.74 -0.07
C LYS A 14 14.18 -0.99 1.43
N ILE A 15 13.10 -1.00 2.21
CA ILE A 15 13.10 -1.38 3.62
C ILE A 15 13.70 -2.78 3.81
N ALA A 16 13.34 -3.75 2.97
CA ALA A 16 13.85 -5.12 3.08
C ALA A 16 15.37 -5.18 2.87
N GLU A 17 15.91 -4.42 1.91
CA GLU A 17 17.36 -4.32 1.69
C GLU A 17 18.08 -3.69 2.90
N ILE A 18 17.54 -2.58 3.42
CA ILE A 18 18.12 -1.88 4.58
C ILE A 18 18.10 -2.79 5.81
N ASN A 19 16.98 -3.45 6.09
CA ASN A 19 16.86 -4.36 7.23
C ASN A 19 17.75 -5.58 7.08
N THR A 20 17.91 -6.13 5.87
CA THR A 20 18.84 -7.26 5.66
C THR A 20 20.26 -6.86 6.02
N LYS A 21 20.69 -5.67 5.58
CA LYS A 21 22.01 -5.13 5.92
C LYS A 21 22.14 -4.87 7.43
N ALA A 22 21.16 -4.21 8.03
CA ALA A 22 21.21 -3.81 9.43
C ALA A 22 21.18 -5.02 10.38
N CYS A 23 20.29 -5.98 10.14
CA CYS A 23 20.06 -7.09 11.07
C CYS A 23 21.07 -8.23 10.91
N PHE A 24 21.60 -8.46 9.70
CA PHE A 24 22.38 -9.67 9.41
C PHE A 24 23.80 -9.41 8.92
N MET A 25 24.12 -8.20 8.46
CA MET A 25 25.45 -7.89 7.90
C MET A 25 26.26 -6.96 8.79
N GLU A 26 25.63 -5.90 9.31
CA GLU A 26 26.28 -4.93 10.19
C GLU A 26 26.36 -5.45 11.63
N LYS A 27 27.55 -5.36 12.24
CA LYS A 27 27.82 -5.87 13.59
C LYS A 27 28.00 -4.75 14.60
N GLU A 28 28.32 -3.55 14.14
CA GLU A 28 28.52 -2.40 15.01
C GLU A 28 27.17 -1.79 15.42
N ARG A 29 26.91 -1.79 16.73
CA ARG A 29 25.66 -1.28 17.31
C ARG A 29 25.32 0.14 16.89
N GLU A 30 26.33 1.00 16.86
CA GLU A 30 26.19 2.42 16.50
C GLU A 30 25.81 2.61 15.02
N LYS A 31 26.05 1.60 14.17
CA LYS A 31 25.71 1.63 12.75
C LYS A 31 24.38 0.94 12.45
N TYR A 32 24.12 -0.25 12.99
CA TYR A 32 22.89 -0.95 12.65
C TYR A 32 21.64 -0.34 13.30
N LEU A 33 21.75 0.23 14.51
CA LEU A 33 20.57 0.81 15.19
C LEU A 33 19.94 1.96 14.39
N PRO A 34 20.70 2.96 13.91
CA PRO A 34 20.14 3.99 13.03
C PRO A 34 19.58 3.43 11.71
N LEU A 35 20.18 2.36 11.16
CA LEU A 35 19.66 1.75 9.93
C LEU A 35 18.30 1.09 10.13
N VAL A 36 18.12 0.35 11.24
CA VAL A 36 16.80 -0.24 11.59
C VAL A 36 15.78 0.88 11.82
N ALA A 37 16.13 1.92 12.57
CA ALA A 37 15.24 3.06 12.79
C ALA A 37 14.87 3.76 11.47
N CYS A 38 15.85 4.01 10.60
CA CYS A 38 15.63 4.57 9.26
C CYS A 38 14.67 3.73 8.42
N ALA A 39 14.76 2.40 8.49
CA ALA A 39 13.84 1.52 7.78
C ALA A 39 12.39 1.68 8.26
N HIS A 40 12.16 1.92 9.56
CA HIS A 40 10.84 2.20 10.12
C HIS A 40 10.30 3.59 9.71
N GLU A 41 11.16 4.62 9.67
CA GLU A 41 10.78 5.94 9.15
C GLU A 41 10.38 5.88 7.66
N ILE A 42 11.10 5.10 6.85
CA ILE A 42 10.71 4.85 5.45
C ILE A 42 9.34 4.15 5.38
N ALA A 43 9.04 3.24 6.30
CA ALA A 43 7.74 2.58 6.37
C ALA A 43 6.60 3.56 6.63
N GLU A 44 6.82 4.52 7.53
CA GLU A 44 5.84 5.59 7.82
C GLU A 44 5.56 6.43 6.58
N VAL A 45 6.62 6.89 5.88
CA VAL A 45 6.47 7.68 4.65
C VAL A 45 5.76 6.87 3.54
N ALA A 46 6.09 5.59 3.40
CA ALA A 46 5.42 4.71 2.43
C ALA A 46 3.92 4.54 2.76
N SER A 47 3.58 4.35 4.02
CA SER A 47 2.19 4.29 4.50
C SER A 47 1.44 5.58 4.17
N TYR A 48 2.05 6.74 4.43
CA TYR A 48 1.47 8.04 4.13
C TYR A 48 1.21 8.25 2.62
N LEU A 49 2.12 7.80 1.76
CA LEU A 49 1.92 7.85 0.31
C LEU A 49 0.80 6.93 -0.17
N ALA A 50 0.69 5.72 0.42
CA ALA A 50 -0.39 4.79 0.12
C ALA A 50 -1.76 5.36 0.55
N GLU A 51 -1.85 5.99 1.71
CA GLU A 51 -3.08 6.64 2.16
C GLU A 51 -3.46 7.81 1.26
N GLN A 52 -2.51 8.68 0.90
CA GLN A 52 -2.77 9.75 -0.07
C GLN A 52 -3.26 9.22 -1.41
N ALA A 53 -2.69 8.12 -1.90
CA ALA A 53 -3.17 7.47 -3.13
C ALA A 53 -4.65 7.08 -2.98
N ARG A 54 -5.03 6.52 -1.84
CA ARG A 54 -6.42 6.16 -1.52
C ARG A 54 -7.34 7.38 -1.40
N GLU A 55 -6.89 8.45 -0.75
CA GLU A 55 -7.65 9.69 -0.61
C GLU A 55 -7.93 10.36 -1.96
N ILE A 56 -6.99 10.33 -2.90
CA ILE A 56 -7.21 10.84 -4.26
C ILE A 56 -8.35 10.11 -4.96
N GLU A 57 -8.44 8.78 -4.83
CA GLU A 57 -9.53 7.99 -5.42
C GLU A 57 -10.87 8.22 -4.69
N LYS A 58 -10.85 8.45 -3.36
CA LYS A 58 -12.06 8.84 -2.61
C LYS A 58 -12.59 10.19 -3.09
N TYR A 59 -11.71 11.18 -3.22
CA TYR A 59 -12.06 12.53 -3.66
C TYR A 59 -12.66 12.56 -5.07
N SER A 60 -12.20 11.65 -5.93
CA SER A 60 -12.68 11.53 -7.31
C SER A 60 -13.90 10.62 -7.47
N ASP A 61 -14.40 10.01 -6.38
CA ASP A 61 -15.43 8.97 -6.37
C ASP A 61 -15.15 7.78 -7.33
N THR A 62 -13.86 7.45 -7.50
CA THR A 62 -13.36 6.37 -8.38
C THR A 62 -12.78 5.18 -7.60
N LEU A 63 -12.97 5.15 -6.27
CA LEU A 63 -12.35 4.12 -5.42
C LEU A 63 -12.92 2.72 -5.69
N ILE A 64 -12.12 1.86 -6.32
CA ILE A 64 -12.47 0.46 -6.57
C ILE A 64 -12.68 -0.31 -5.25
N ARG A 65 -13.82 -0.97 -5.12
CA ARG A 65 -14.16 -1.89 -4.03
C ARG A 65 -14.62 -3.22 -4.63
N ARG A 66 -14.06 -4.33 -4.13
CA ARG A 66 -14.33 -5.68 -4.63
C ARG A 66 -14.92 -6.60 -3.54
N PRO A 67 -16.18 -6.38 -3.11
CA PRO A 67 -16.82 -7.25 -2.12
C PRO A 67 -17.19 -8.62 -2.70
N HIS A 68 -17.29 -9.63 -1.84
CA HIS A 68 -17.83 -10.94 -2.21
C HIS A 68 -19.36 -11.00 -1.99
N SER A 69 -20.06 -11.74 -2.85
CA SER A 69 -21.47 -12.07 -2.67
C SER A 69 -21.65 -13.17 -1.61
N LYS A 70 -22.90 -13.48 -1.25
CA LYS A 70 -23.24 -14.60 -0.35
C LYS A 70 -22.73 -15.96 -0.87
N GLU A 71 -22.57 -16.10 -2.17
CA GLU A 71 -22.07 -17.31 -2.84
C GLU A 71 -20.54 -17.27 -3.03
N GLY A 72 -19.85 -16.23 -2.53
CA GLY A 72 -18.41 -16.04 -2.72
C GLY A 72 -18.02 -15.45 -4.08
N LYS A 73 -18.98 -15.15 -4.96
CA LYS A 73 -18.70 -14.52 -6.27
C LYS A 73 -18.25 -13.07 -6.10
N LEU A 74 -17.28 -12.63 -6.90
CA LEU A 74 -16.79 -11.26 -6.87
C LEU A 74 -17.82 -10.28 -7.43
N LYS A 75 -17.98 -9.17 -6.71
CA LYS A 75 -18.70 -7.98 -7.17
C LYS A 75 -17.77 -6.78 -7.14
N VAL A 76 -18.07 -5.75 -7.92
CA VAL A 76 -17.26 -4.54 -8.05
C VAL A 76 -18.14 -3.29 -7.97
N LYS A 77 -17.62 -2.23 -7.34
CA LYS A 77 -18.15 -0.86 -7.41
C LYS A 77 -17.01 0.16 -7.32
N GLU A 78 -17.20 1.32 -7.93
CA GLU A 78 -16.29 2.47 -7.82
C GLU A 78 -16.94 3.61 -7.03
N ARG A 79 -18.12 4.05 -7.45
CA ARG A 79 -18.84 5.13 -6.78
C ARG A 79 -19.35 4.70 -5.41
N LEU A 80 -19.29 5.61 -4.44
CA LEU A 80 -19.65 5.34 -3.06
C LEU A 80 -21.13 4.93 -2.91
N MET A 81 -22.03 5.62 -3.61
CA MET A 81 -23.49 5.42 -3.48
C MET A 81 -24.04 4.30 -4.36
N GLU A 82 -23.25 3.74 -5.28
CA GLU A 82 -23.70 2.68 -6.17
C GLU A 82 -23.69 1.29 -5.49
N SER A 83 -24.60 0.42 -5.92
CA SER A 83 -24.62 -0.98 -5.50
C SER A 83 -23.56 -1.78 -6.26
N PRO A 84 -22.85 -2.70 -5.61
CA PRO A 84 -21.85 -3.52 -6.28
C PRO A 84 -22.51 -4.50 -7.24
N VAL A 85 -22.06 -4.47 -8.50
CA VAL A 85 -22.49 -5.36 -9.58
C VAL A 85 -21.51 -6.54 -9.71
N PHE A 86 -21.95 -7.63 -10.34
CA PHE A 86 -21.04 -8.75 -10.60
C PHE A 86 -19.90 -8.33 -11.54
N GLU A 87 -18.68 -8.86 -11.32
CA GLU A 87 -17.49 -8.44 -12.07
C GLU A 87 -17.64 -8.66 -13.59
N GLU A 88 -18.41 -9.68 -14.00
CA GLU A 88 -18.72 -9.96 -15.41
C GLU A 88 -19.54 -8.85 -16.08
N VAL A 89 -20.30 -8.08 -15.28
CA VAL A 89 -21.15 -6.97 -15.75
C VAL A 89 -20.43 -5.63 -15.68
N PHE A 90 -19.37 -5.54 -14.88
CA PHE A 90 -18.61 -4.31 -14.65
C PHE A 90 -17.64 -3.97 -15.81
N ARG A 91 -17.26 -4.97 -16.62
CA ARG A 91 -16.31 -4.83 -17.73
C ARG A 91 -16.93 -4.31 -19.02
#